data_AF-A0AAE0WYL4-F1
#
_entry.id   AF-A0AAE0WYL4-F1
#
_cell.length_a   1.000
_cell.length_b   1.000
_cell.length_c   1.000
_cell.angle_alpha   90.00
_cell.angle_beta   90.00
_cell.angle_gamma   90.00
#
_symmetry.space_group_name_H-M   'P 1'
#
loop_
_entity.id
_entity.type
_entity.pdbx_description
1 polymer ?
#
loop_
_entity_poly.entity_id
_entity_poly.type
_entity_poly.pdbx_seq_one_letter_code
_entity_poly.pdbx_strand_id
1 'polypeptide(L)'
;MASGYQYTPLPVDGSSIRLLKLLPSATPSSIIECEILTTSLTDPSTLIPYEALSYTWGAAHPTTEIKLNGHPFAATLNLGAALRALRHSDTPRVLWVDAVCIDQRNIPEQGAQVRMMWDIYRAAACVVVWLGPEERNSAVAMADFARRETQTRLALRQRPMDEPRDSSDARWCGCHAGDFETMPPRIGVQNLLGRRWFTRVWVLQEVAAAKRVVVACGSSTVDGGDFCREILGVASFSTSFNKILRKIRPAVQLMDSSYSGLHRGQLPLLELIETYRSWDATKAVDKVYSLLAFSSDGNAVPELQPDYSLPPHILAQRIIQ
;
A
#
# COMPACT_ATOMS: atom_id res chain seq x y z
N MET A 1 12.26 -0.62 -34.64
CA MET A 1 11.70 -0.93 -33.30
C MET A 1 11.74 0.34 -32.49
N ALA A 2 10.63 0.77 -31.88
CA ALA A 2 10.63 1.94 -31.02
C ALA A 2 11.59 1.70 -29.83
N SER A 3 12.46 2.67 -29.52
CA SER A 3 13.34 2.58 -28.36
C SER A 3 12.51 2.58 -27.07
N GLY A 4 12.82 1.67 -26.15
CA GLY A 4 12.18 1.63 -24.83
C GLY A 4 12.48 2.90 -24.02
N TYR A 5 11.67 3.14 -22.99
CA TYR A 5 11.82 4.30 -22.11
C TYR A 5 13.20 4.33 -21.42
N GLN A 6 13.82 5.51 -21.36
CA GLN A 6 15.08 5.76 -20.65
C GLN A 6 14.86 6.77 -19.52
N TYR A 7 15.35 6.44 -18.32
CA TYR A 7 15.24 7.31 -17.17
C TYR A 7 16.22 8.49 -17.26
N THR A 8 15.71 9.69 -17.02
CA THR A 8 16.57 10.85 -16.72
C THR A 8 17.03 10.76 -15.27
N PRO A 9 18.33 10.87 -14.96
CA PRO A 9 18.84 10.81 -13.58
C PRO A 9 18.14 11.80 -12.65
N LEU A 10 17.81 11.37 -11.44
CA LEU A 10 17.31 12.26 -10.40
C LEU A 10 18.45 13.16 -9.86
N PRO A 11 18.14 14.39 -9.42
CA PRO A 11 19.08 15.20 -8.65
C PRO A 11 19.65 14.43 -7.45
N VAL A 12 20.94 14.63 -7.17
CA VAL A 12 21.64 13.99 -6.04
C VAL A 12 21.44 14.85 -4.78
N ASP A 13 20.18 15.11 -4.44
CA ASP A 13 19.77 15.99 -3.33
C ASP A 13 19.17 15.22 -2.14
N GLY A 14 18.96 13.90 -2.30
CA GLY A 14 18.36 13.05 -1.27
C GLY A 14 16.87 13.32 -0.98
N SER A 15 16.19 14.09 -1.85
CA SER A 15 14.79 14.49 -1.66
C SER A 15 13.94 14.36 -2.93
N SER A 16 14.58 14.32 -4.09
CA SER A 16 13.93 14.23 -5.39
C SER A 16 13.40 12.82 -5.67
N ILE A 17 12.17 12.76 -6.17
CA ILE A 17 11.49 11.53 -6.59
C ILE A 17 10.82 11.72 -7.96
N ARG A 18 10.58 10.60 -8.65
CA ARG A 18 9.70 10.60 -9.83
C ARG A 18 8.27 10.27 -9.42
N LEU A 19 7.30 10.79 -10.18
CA LEU A 19 5.89 10.46 -10.08
C LEU A 19 5.37 10.00 -11.44
N LEU A 20 4.43 9.07 -11.42
CA LEU A 20 3.70 8.55 -12.56
C LEU A 20 2.38 9.30 -12.70
N LYS A 21 2.26 10.18 -13.69
CA LYS A 21 0.99 10.79 -14.06
C LYS A 21 0.27 9.87 -15.05
N LEU A 22 -0.69 9.12 -14.55
CA LEU A 22 -1.57 8.23 -15.31
C LEU A 22 -2.61 9.06 -16.09
N LEU A 23 -2.58 8.98 -17.41
CA LEU A 23 -3.49 9.75 -18.28
C LEU A 23 -4.89 9.11 -18.34
N PRO A 24 -5.95 9.91 -18.46
CA PRO A 24 -7.31 9.40 -18.53
C PRO A 24 -7.61 8.71 -19.86
N SER A 25 -8.61 7.83 -19.86
CA SER A 25 -9.26 7.42 -21.11
C SER A 25 -10.62 6.79 -20.85
N ALA A 26 -11.61 7.23 -21.64
CA ALA A 26 -12.98 6.74 -21.61
C ALA A 26 -13.13 5.27 -22.03
N THR A 27 -12.13 4.69 -22.71
CA THR A 27 -12.17 3.29 -23.16
C THR A 27 -11.27 2.43 -22.27
N PRO A 28 -11.80 1.63 -21.32
CA PRO A 28 -10.98 0.90 -20.35
C PRO A 28 -9.94 -0.02 -20.98
N SER A 29 -10.23 -0.61 -22.13
CA SER A 29 -9.31 -1.49 -22.87
C SER A 29 -8.19 -0.77 -23.61
N SER A 30 -8.25 0.57 -23.75
CA SER A 30 -7.18 1.32 -24.42
C SER A 30 -5.85 1.12 -23.72
N ILE A 31 -4.76 1.32 -24.46
CA ILE A 31 -3.42 1.29 -23.89
C ILE A 31 -3.32 2.28 -22.71
N ILE A 32 -2.56 1.89 -21.69
CA ILE A 32 -2.30 2.75 -20.54
C ILE A 32 -1.19 3.71 -20.96
N GLU A 33 -1.45 5.00 -20.87
CA GLU A 33 -0.49 6.06 -21.17
C GLU A 33 -0.19 6.84 -19.90
N CYS A 34 1.08 7.08 -19.64
CA CYS A 34 1.54 7.82 -18.48
C CYS A 34 2.65 8.81 -18.86
N GLU A 35 2.77 9.85 -18.05
CA GLU A 35 3.89 10.79 -18.06
C GLU A 35 4.71 10.62 -16.77
N ILE A 36 6.01 10.86 -16.86
CA ILE A 36 6.91 10.89 -15.69
C ILE A 36 7.16 12.34 -15.30
N LEU A 37 6.85 12.67 -14.05
CA LEU A 37 7.11 13.97 -13.42
C LEU A 37 8.24 13.82 -12.39
N THR A 38 8.91 14.92 -12.07
CA THR A 38 9.90 14.98 -10.99
C THR A 38 9.48 16.04 -9.98
N THR A 39 9.63 15.72 -8.70
CA THR A 39 9.29 16.59 -7.57
C THR A 39 10.31 16.40 -6.45
N SER A 40 10.52 17.40 -5.60
CA SER A 40 11.25 17.25 -4.33
C SER A 40 10.27 17.10 -3.18
N LEU A 41 10.60 16.23 -2.21
CA LEU A 41 9.83 16.07 -0.97
C LEU A 41 10.06 17.20 0.04
N THR A 42 11.19 17.93 -0.07
CA THR A 42 11.61 18.94 0.90
C THR A 42 11.41 20.37 0.42
N ASP A 43 11.18 20.58 -0.88
CA ASP A 43 10.89 21.89 -1.48
C ASP A 43 9.39 22.02 -1.78
N PRO A 44 8.64 22.80 -0.99
CA PRO A 44 7.20 22.99 -1.20
C PRO A 44 6.84 23.64 -2.54
N SER A 45 7.76 24.37 -3.17
CA SER A 45 7.51 25.04 -4.45
C SER A 45 7.47 24.08 -5.63
N THR A 46 8.15 22.94 -5.51
CA THR A 46 8.19 21.87 -6.52
C THR A 46 7.37 20.66 -6.12
N LEU A 47 6.90 20.58 -4.86
CA LEU A 47 6.10 19.47 -4.36
C LEU A 47 4.76 19.32 -5.10
N ILE A 48 4.66 18.27 -5.92
CA ILE A 48 3.43 17.89 -6.61
C ILE A 48 2.59 16.99 -5.68
N PRO A 49 1.30 17.25 -5.42
CA PRO A 49 0.44 16.32 -4.69
C PRO A 49 0.27 14.99 -5.44
N TYR A 50 0.40 13.87 -4.73
CA TYR A 50 0.30 12.53 -5.32
C TYR A 50 -0.31 11.52 -4.34
N GLU A 51 -0.68 10.36 -4.87
CA GLU A 51 -1.04 9.17 -4.10
C GLU A 51 0.06 8.11 -4.24
N ALA A 52 0.33 7.31 -3.20
CA ALA A 52 1.29 6.22 -3.29
C ALA A 52 0.57 4.88 -3.49
N LEU A 53 1.04 4.07 -4.44
CA LEU A 53 0.47 2.75 -4.70
C LEU A 53 1.20 1.67 -3.88
N SER A 54 0.48 1.09 -2.93
CA SER A 54 0.91 -0.09 -2.17
C SER A 54 0.33 -1.34 -2.83
N TYR A 55 1.16 -2.12 -3.52
CA TYR A 55 0.71 -3.29 -4.29
C TYR A 55 1.78 -4.38 -4.34
N THR A 56 1.36 -5.63 -4.58
CA THR A 56 2.31 -6.74 -4.80
C THR A 56 2.82 -6.70 -6.24
N TRP A 57 4.13 -6.68 -6.48
CA TRP A 57 4.68 -6.60 -7.84
C TRP A 57 4.22 -7.73 -8.79
N GLY A 58 3.92 -8.91 -8.26
CA GLY A 58 3.57 -10.10 -9.05
C GLY A 58 4.81 -10.81 -9.61
N ALA A 59 4.60 -11.70 -10.57
CA ALA A 59 5.70 -12.34 -11.29
C ALA A 59 6.33 -11.35 -12.29
N ALA A 60 7.64 -11.48 -12.53
CA ALA A 60 8.36 -10.64 -13.50
C ALA A 60 7.84 -10.85 -14.93
N HIS A 61 7.35 -12.05 -15.24
CA HIS A 61 6.72 -12.40 -16.50
C HIS A 61 5.47 -13.27 -16.28
N PRO A 62 4.48 -13.20 -17.18
CA PRO A 62 4.39 -12.30 -18.34
C PRO A 62 4.18 -10.82 -17.93
N THR A 63 4.45 -9.91 -18.86
CA THR A 63 4.25 -8.46 -18.72
C THR A 63 3.13 -7.96 -19.62
N THR A 64 2.65 -6.75 -19.35
CA THR A 64 1.77 -5.99 -20.25
C THR A 64 2.47 -4.69 -20.64
N GLU A 65 2.25 -4.25 -21.88
CA GLU A 65 2.79 -2.98 -22.35
C GLU A 65 1.96 -1.79 -21.84
N ILE A 66 2.67 -0.78 -21.35
CA ILE A 66 2.16 0.58 -21.10
C ILE A 66 3.07 1.57 -21.83
N LYS A 67 2.63 2.82 -21.99
CA LYS A 67 3.47 3.90 -22.54
C LYS A 67 3.91 4.85 -21.43
N LEU A 68 5.21 5.12 -21.34
CA LEU A 68 5.80 6.16 -20.49
C LEU A 68 6.40 7.25 -21.38
N ASN A 69 5.91 8.49 -21.30
CA ASN A 69 6.30 9.60 -22.16
C ASN A 69 6.27 9.20 -23.66
N GLY A 70 5.26 8.43 -24.07
CA GLY A 70 5.11 7.93 -25.45
C GLY A 70 5.96 6.70 -25.81
N HIS A 71 6.88 6.27 -24.95
CA HIS A 71 7.75 5.10 -25.18
C HIS A 71 7.18 3.81 -24.58
N PRO A 72 7.35 2.65 -25.22
CA PRO A 72 6.96 1.37 -24.65
C PRO A 72 7.68 1.07 -23.34
N PHE A 73 6.94 0.54 -22.37
CA PHE A 73 7.44 0.08 -21.07
C PHE A 73 6.71 -1.21 -20.65
N ALA A 74 7.48 -2.20 -20.20
CA ALA A 74 6.94 -3.48 -19.75
C ALA A 74 6.57 -3.41 -18.26
N ALA A 75 5.27 -3.36 -17.97
CA ALA A 75 4.75 -3.46 -16.61
C ALA A 75 4.38 -4.91 -16.28
N THR A 76 4.46 -5.32 -15.01
CA THR A 76 3.91 -6.63 -14.61
C THR A 76 2.39 -6.65 -14.82
N LEU A 77 1.81 -7.84 -14.99
CA LEU A 77 0.35 -7.95 -15.14
C LEU A 77 -0.42 -7.32 -13.97
N ASN A 78 0.07 -7.47 -12.73
CA ASN A 78 -0.62 -6.90 -11.58
C ASN A 78 -0.54 -5.38 -11.56
N LEU A 79 0.61 -4.79 -11.95
CA LEU A 79 0.72 -3.34 -12.07
C LEU A 79 -0.21 -2.80 -13.17
N GLY A 80 -0.22 -3.44 -14.34
CA GLY A 80 -1.11 -3.03 -15.43
C GLY A 80 -2.60 -3.15 -15.06
N ALA A 81 -2.98 -4.17 -14.31
CA ALA A 81 -4.34 -4.30 -13.77
C ALA A 81 -4.65 -3.19 -12.77
N ALA A 82 -3.73 -2.87 -11.85
CA ALA A 82 -3.88 -1.77 -10.90
C ALA A 82 -4.06 -0.43 -11.61
N LEU A 83 -3.14 -0.09 -12.53
CA LEU A 83 -3.21 1.17 -13.29
C LEU A 83 -4.51 1.27 -14.08
N ARG A 84 -4.96 0.19 -14.73
CA ARG A 84 -6.24 0.18 -15.47
C ARG A 84 -7.44 0.38 -14.56
N ALA A 85 -7.48 -0.28 -13.40
CA ALA A 85 -8.57 -0.13 -12.44
C ALA A 85 -8.60 1.27 -11.79
N LEU A 86 -7.43 1.88 -11.59
CA LEU A 86 -7.28 3.19 -10.96
C LEU A 86 -7.40 4.37 -11.94
N ARG A 87 -7.42 4.11 -13.26
CA ARG A 87 -7.47 5.12 -14.31
C ARG A 87 -8.88 5.74 -14.39
N HIS A 88 -8.96 7.07 -14.30
CA HIS A 88 -10.21 7.78 -14.55
C HIS A 88 -10.49 7.94 -16.05
N SER A 89 -11.74 8.20 -16.39
CA SER A 89 -12.18 8.37 -17.78
C SER A 89 -11.79 9.73 -18.37
N ASP A 90 -11.64 10.75 -17.53
CA ASP A 90 -11.60 12.17 -17.92
C ASP A 90 -10.47 12.97 -17.27
N THR A 91 -9.95 12.53 -16.13
CA THR A 91 -8.95 13.27 -15.34
C THR A 91 -7.67 12.46 -15.11
N PRO A 92 -6.48 13.08 -15.20
CA PRO A 92 -5.24 12.38 -14.88
C PRO A 92 -5.13 12.13 -13.39
N ARG A 93 -4.39 11.08 -13.03
CA ARG A 93 -4.10 10.71 -11.64
C ARG A 93 -2.59 10.66 -11.42
N VAL A 94 -2.09 11.26 -10.35
CA VAL A 94 -0.65 11.30 -10.06
C VAL A 94 -0.33 10.30 -8.97
N LEU A 95 0.48 9.30 -9.32
CA LEU A 95 0.82 8.16 -8.48
C LEU A 95 2.32 8.08 -8.25
N TRP A 96 2.75 7.69 -7.06
CA TRP A 96 4.07 7.10 -6.86
C TRP A 96 3.94 5.58 -6.90
N VAL A 97 4.71 4.95 -7.79
CA VAL A 97 4.75 3.50 -8.00
C VAL A 97 6.22 3.08 -8.05
N ASP A 98 6.72 2.41 -7.01
CA ASP A 98 8.12 2.00 -6.89
C ASP A 98 8.73 1.36 -8.15
N ALA A 99 8.02 0.43 -8.79
CA ALA A 99 8.49 -0.29 -9.98
C ALA A 99 8.67 0.60 -11.23
N VAL A 100 8.11 1.81 -11.22
CA VAL A 100 8.15 2.75 -12.35
C VAL A 100 8.83 4.08 -11.98
N CYS A 101 8.71 4.53 -10.74
CA CYS A 101 9.27 5.81 -10.29
C CYS A 101 10.77 5.69 -9.96
N ILE A 102 11.22 4.49 -9.63
CA ILE A 102 12.63 4.18 -9.36
C ILE A 102 13.21 3.45 -10.57
N ASP A 103 14.38 3.89 -11.06
CA ASP A 103 15.14 3.09 -12.02
C ASP A 103 15.74 1.87 -11.32
N GLN A 104 14.99 0.76 -11.37
CA GLN A 104 15.34 -0.50 -10.71
C GLN A 104 16.66 -1.11 -11.21
N ARG A 105 17.21 -0.62 -12.33
CA ARG A 105 18.51 -1.06 -12.87
C ARG A 105 19.68 -0.24 -12.32
N ASN A 106 19.41 0.95 -11.78
CA ASN A 106 20.40 1.80 -11.14
C ASN A 106 20.40 1.49 -9.63
N ILE A 107 21.29 0.58 -9.21
CA ILE A 107 21.38 0.11 -7.82
C ILE A 107 21.62 1.26 -6.80
N PRO A 108 22.51 2.23 -7.06
CA PRO A 108 22.62 3.43 -6.22
C PRO A 108 21.31 4.21 -6.08
N GLU A 109 20.59 4.44 -7.18
CA GLU A 109 19.28 5.12 -7.14
C GLU A 109 18.27 4.29 -6.35
N GLN A 110 18.20 2.97 -6.57
CA GLN A 110 17.32 2.06 -5.83
C GLN A 110 17.55 2.16 -4.33
N GLY A 111 18.80 2.08 -3.87
CA GLY A 111 19.14 2.22 -2.44
C GLY A 111 18.74 3.58 -1.87
N ALA A 112 19.01 4.67 -2.61
CA ALA A 112 18.64 6.03 -2.19
C ALA A 112 17.11 6.21 -2.07
N GLN A 113 16.34 5.74 -3.05
CA GLN A 113 14.89 5.85 -3.04
C GLN A 113 14.25 4.95 -1.97
N VAL A 114 14.77 3.74 -1.75
CA VAL A 114 14.29 2.84 -0.67
C VAL A 114 14.53 3.46 0.71
N ARG A 115 15.65 4.18 0.91
CA ARG A 115 15.90 4.92 2.15
C ARG A 115 14.85 6.00 2.40
N MET A 116 14.35 6.64 1.35
CA MET A 116 13.33 7.69 1.41
C MET A 116 11.91 7.13 1.51
N MET A 117 11.70 5.81 1.44
CA MET A 117 10.37 5.24 1.24
C MET A 117 9.38 5.64 2.35
N TRP A 118 9.82 5.77 3.60
CA TRP A 118 8.97 6.28 4.69
C TRP A 118 8.44 7.68 4.36
N ASP A 119 9.34 8.57 3.97
CA ASP A 119 9.03 9.97 3.72
C ASP A 119 8.17 10.14 2.45
N ILE A 120 8.36 9.27 1.44
CA ILE A 120 7.51 9.20 0.24
C ILE A 120 6.07 8.82 0.60
N TYR A 121 5.86 7.73 1.35
CA TYR A 121 4.50 7.31 1.72
C TYR A 121 3.86 8.31 2.69
N ARG A 122 4.64 8.93 3.57
CA ARG A 122 4.17 9.97 4.49
C ARG A 122 3.80 11.27 3.80
N ALA A 123 4.52 11.67 2.76
CA ALA A 123 4.23 12.89 2.02
C ALA A 123 2.96 12.75 1.17
N ALA A 124 2.67 11.54 0.66
CA ALA A 124 1.50 11.25 -0.16
C ALA A 124 0.18 11.73 0.48
N ALA A 125 -0.74 12.21 -0.37
CA ALA A 125 -2.08 12.60 0.06
C ALA A 125 -2.93 11.38 0.48
N CYS A 126 -2.62 10.21 -0.08
CA CYS A 126 -3.24 8.94 0.25
C CYS A 126 -2.35 7.77 -0.20
N VAL A 127 -2.46 6.67 0.52
CA VAL A 127 -1.91 5.38 0.10
C VAL A 127 -3.05 4.51 -0.41
N VAL A 128 -2.93 4.09 -1.68
CA VAL A 128 -3.88 3.19 -2.32
C VAL A 128 -3.34 1.77 -2.18
N VAL A 129 -3.99 0.98 -1.34
CA VAL A 129 -3.71 -0.45 -1.17
C VAL A 129 -4.41 -1.21 -2.28
N TRP A 130 -3.66 -1.67 -3.28
CA TRP A 130 -4.19 -2.51 -4.35
C TRP A 130 -4.07 -3.99 -3.98
N LEU A 131 -5.22 -4.59 -3.67
CA LEU A 131 -5.31 -6.00 -3.33
C LEU A 131 -5.31 -6.91 -4.57
N GLY A 132 -5.50 -6.39 -5.78
CA GLY A 132 -5.57 -7.20 -7.00
C GLY A 132 -6.93 -7.15 -7.72
N PRO A 133 -7.04 -7.79 -8.89
CA PRO A 133 -8.29 -7.91 -9.65
C PRO A 133 -9.43 -8.57 -8.87
N GLU A 134 -10.63 -8.50 -9.43
CA GLU A 134 -11.79 -9.23 -8.91
C GLU A 134 -11.64 -10.72 -9.14
N GLU A 135 -11.62 -11.48 -8.05
CA GLU A 135 -11.50 -12.93 -8.07
C GLU A 135 -12.29 -13.57 -6.93
N ARG A 136 -12.87 -14.76 -7.15
CA ARG A 136 -13.37 -15.65 -6.08
C ARG A 136 -14.24 -14.93 -5.02
N ASN A 137 -15.27 -14.21 -5.46
CA ASN A 137 -16.22 -13.46 -4.61
C ASN A 137 -15.64 -12.24 -3.87
N SER A 138 -14.40 -11.82 -4.16
CA SER A 138 -13.87 -10.56 -3.62
C SER A 138 -14.70 -9.33 -4.01
N ALA A 139 -15.26 -9.29 -5.23
CA ALA A 139 -16.14 -8.21 -5.66
C ALA A 139 -17.39 -8.08 -4.76
N VAL A 140 -18.00 -9.21 -4.39
CA VAL A 140 -19.16 -9.23 -3.48
C VAL A 140 -18.78 -8.71 -2.09
N ALA A 141 -17.62 -9.13 -1.57
CA ALA A 141 -17.14 -8.66 -0.28
C ALA A 141 -16.82 -7.16 -0.29
N MET A 142 -16.14 -6.66 -1.32
CA MET A 142 -15.84 -5.23 -1.47
C MET A 142 -17.11 -4.39 -1.64
N ALA A 143 -18.08 -4.88 -2.41
CA ALA A 143 -19.37 -4.20 -2.59
C ALA A 143 -20.16 -4.15 -1.27
N ASP A 144 -20.15 -5.21 -0.47
CA ASP A 144 -20.79 -5.21 0.85
C ASP A 144 -20.11 -4.21 1.80
N PHE A 145 -18.77 -4.18 1.83
CA PHE A 145 -18.03 -3.22 2.64
C PHE A 145 -18.32 -1.76 2.21
N ALA A 146 -18.30 -1.46 0.91
CA ALA A 146 -18.62 -0.12 0.40
C ALA A 146 -20.08 0.29 0.68
N ARG A 147 -21.01 -0.65 0.61
CA ARG A 147 -22.42 -0.41 0.97
C ARG A 147 -22.55 -0.04 2.45
N ARG A 148 -21.85 -0.75 3.34
CA ARG A 148 -21.86 -0.49 4.79
C ARG A 148 -21.19 0.83 5.14
N GLU A 149 -20.03 1.14 4.55
CA GLU A 149 -19.38 2.44 4.65
C GLU A 149 -20.37 3.57 4.32
N THR A 150 -21.11 3.44 3.21
CA THR A 150 -22.12 4.41 2.81
C THR A 150 -23.24 4.55 3.86
N GLN A 151 -23.74 3.43 4.40
CA GLN A 151 -24.77 3.44 5.44
C GLN A 151 -24.27 4.11 6.73
N THR A 152 -23.08 3.77 7.21
CA THR A 152 -22.47 4.40 8.39
C THR A 152 -22.31 5.90 8.19
N ARG A 153 -21.84 6.34 7.02
CA ARG A 153 -21.66 7.76 6.72
C ARG A 153 -22.99 8.52 6.66
N LEU A 154 -24.05 7.91 6.14
CA LEU A 154 -25.39 8.50 6.14
C LEU A 154 -25.96 8.60 7.55
N ALA A 155 -25.82 7.56 8.37
CA ALA A 155 -26.28 7.57 9.76
C ALA A 155 -25.58 8.67 10.59
N LEU A 156 -24.26 8.81 10.43
CA LEU A 156 -23.49 9.87 11.11
C LEU A 156 -23.92 11.29 10.70
N ARG A 157 -24.36 11.48 9.45
CA ARG A 157 -24.88 12.78 8.97
C ARG A 157 -26.28 13.12 9.48
N GLN A 158 -27.09 12.11 9.80
CA GLN A 158 -28.46 12.27 10.27
C GLN A 158 -28.55 12.36 11.80
N ARG A 159 -27.44 12.29 12.54
CA ARG A 159 -27.41 12.36 14.00
C ARG A 159 -27.70 13.79 14.50
N PRO A 160 -28.63 13.98 15.46
CA PRO A 160 -28.83 15.26 16.14
C PRO A 160 -27.55 15.71 16.89
N MET A 161 -27.23 17.01 16.84
CA MET A 161 -26.01 17.58 17.46
C MET A 161 -25.94 17.43 18.99
N ASP A 162 -27.06 17.18 19.67
CA ASP A 162 -27.18 17.23 21.13
C ASP A 162 -27.03 15.86 21.83
N GLU A 163 -26.75 14.77 21.09
CA GLU A 163 -26.48 13.47 21.71
C GLU A 163 -25.01 13.34 22.17
N PRO A 164 -24.74 12.84 23.39
CA PRO A 164 -23.39 12.56 23.86
C PRO A 164 -22.67 11.61 22.90
N ARG A 165 -21.42 11.96 22.55
CA ARG A 165 -20.48 11.05 21.88
C ARG A 165 -20.06 9.95 22.85
N ASP A 166 -20.88 8.94 23.06
CA ASP A 166 -20.43 7.74 23.76
C ASP A 166 -19.49 6.97 22.83
N SER A 167 -18.22 6.82 23.23
CA SER A 167 -17.21 6.09 22.44
C SER A 167 -17.53 4.59 22.31
N SER A 168 -18.55 4.12 23.05
CA SER A 168 -19.08 2.76 22.98
C SER A 168 -20.23 2.56 21.97
N ASP A 169 -20.63 3.60 21.23
CA ASP A 169 -21.65 3.56 20.16
C ASP A 169 -21.19 2.86 18.86
N ALA A 170 -20.18 1.98 18.95
CA ALA A 170 -19.88 0.98 17.92
C ALA A 170 -21.07 0.02 17.62
N ARG A 171 -22.22 0.21 18.28
CA ARG A 171 -23.51 -0.42 17.98
C ARG A 171 -24.33 0.29 16.89
N TRP A 172 -23.94 1.47 16.39
CA TRP A 172 -24.73 2.21 15.39
C TRP A 172 -24.31 1.97 13.92
N CYS A 173 -23.81 0.77 13.62
CA CYS A 173 -24.25 0.11 12.41
C CYS A 173 -25.00 -1.12 12.89
N GLY A 174 -26.28 -1.26 12.53
CA GLY A 174 -27.07 -2.46 12.79
C GLY A 174 -26.56 -3.66 12.00
N CYS A 175 -25.25 -3.93 11.99
CA CYS A 175 -24.67 -5.16 11.51
C CYS A 175 -25.02 -6.26 12.51
N HIS A 176 -26.22 -6.81 12.36
CA HIS A 176 -26.41 -8.17 12.84
C HIS A 176 -25.37 -9.01 12.09
N ALA A 177 -24.39 -9.54 12.83
CA ALA A 177 -23.38 -10.46 12.32
C ALA A 177 -23.99 -11.68 11.59
N GLY A 178 -25.30 -11.90 11.77
CA GLY A 178 -26.14 -12.81 10.99
C GLY A 178 -26.11 -12.57 9.48
N ASP A 179 -25.94 -11.34 8.99
CA ASP A 179 -25.95 -11.06 7.55
C ASP A 179 -24.70 -11.59 6.83
N PHE A 180 -23.57 -11.67 7.53
CA PHE A 180 -22.33 -12.28 7.01
C PHE A 180 -22.37 -13.81 7.01
N GLU A 181 -23.35 -14.46 7.67
CA GLU A 181 -23.49 -15.92 7.62
C GLU A 181 -23.98 -16.39 6.24
N THR A 182 -24.60 -15.52 5.44
CA THR A 182 -24.97 -15.85 4.07
C THR A 182 -23.71 -16.15 3.26
N MET A 183 -23.71 -17.20 2.44
CA MET A 183 -22.57 -17.61 1.61
C MET A 183 -22.83 -17.00 0.23
N PRO A 184 -22.29 -15.81 -0.12
CA PRO A 184 -20.88 -15.60 -0.51
C PRO A 184 -19.97 -14.62 0.28
N PRO A 185 -20.39 -13.70 1.19
CA PRO A 185 -19.49 -12.65 1.70
C PRO A 185 -18.35 -13.17 2.59
N ARG A 186 -18.58 -14.18 3.44
CA ARG A 186 -17.51 -14.80 4.26
C ARG A 186 -16.34 -15.33 3.44
N ILE A 187 -16.62 -16.05 2.36
CA ILE A 187 -15.59 -16.62 1.48
C ILE A 187 -14.87 -15.51 0.74
N GLY A 188 -15.59 -14.48 0.27
CA GLY A 188 -15.00 -13.31 -0.37
C GLY A 188 -14.00 -12.59 0.54
N VAL A 189 -14.35 -12.36 1.81
CA VAL A 189 -13.46 -11.70 2.78
C VAL A 189 -12.24 -12.59 3.10
N GLN A 190 -12.41 -13.89 3.28
CA GLN A 190 -11.26 -14.81 3.47
C GLN A 190 -10.31 -14.79 2.26
N ASN A 191 -10.86 -14.76 1.04
CA ASN A 191 -10.06 -14.68 -0.18
C ASN A 191 -9.34 -13.34 -0.31
N LEU A 192 -9.94 -12.22 0.13
CA LEU A 192 -9.27 -10.91 0.20
C LEU A 192 -8.10 -10.94 1.19
N LEU A 193 -8.33 -11.43 2.41
CA LEU A 193 -7.32 -11.46 3.47
C LEU A 193 -6.20 -12.47 3.21
N GLY A 194 -6.46 -13.51 2.41
CA GLY A 194 -5.47 -14.48 1.97
C GLY A 194 -4.53 -13.95 0.88
N ARG A 195 -4.73 -12.74 0.38
CA ARG A 195 -3.88 -12.18 -0.69
C ARG A 195 -2.49 -11.81 -0.15
N ARG A 196 -1.48 -12.03 -0.99
CA ARG A 196 -0.05 -11.83 -0.68
C ARG A 196 0.29 -10.43 -0.16
N TRP A 197 -0.52 -9.42 -0.49
CA TRP A 197 -0.32 -8.07 0.02
C TRP A 197 -0.23 -8.05 1.56
N PHE A 198 -1.15 -8.73 2.25
CA PHE A 198 -1.25 -8.71 3.72
C PHE A 198 -0.08 -9.36 4.46
N THR A 199 0.77 -10.12 3.78
CA THR A 199 1.92 -10.78 4.40
C THR A 199 3.23 -10.10 4.07
N ARG A 200 3.29 -9.12 3.17
CA ARG A 200 4.56 -8.48 2.77
C ARG A 200 5.07 -7.53 3.84
N VAL A 201 6.32 -7.68 4.26
CA VAL A 201 6.90 -6.85 5.33
C VAL A 201 6.87 -5.35 4.99
N TRP A 202 7.07 -4.99 3.71
CA TRP A 202 7.03 -3.60 3.26
C TRP A 202 5.71 -2.90 3.56
N VAL A 203 4.57 -3.62 3.53
CA VAL A 203 3.27 -2.98 3.71
C VAL A 203 3.12 -2.33 5.07
N LEU A 204 3.83 -2.82 6.09
CA LEU A 204 3.86 -2.22 7.42
C LEU A 204 4.30 -0.76 7.35
N GLN A 205 5.41 -0.50 6.64
CA GLN A 205 5.95 0.84 6.43
C GLN A 205 5.00 1.71 5.60
N GLU A 206 4.44 1.12 4.55
CA GLU A 206 3.57 1.81 3.59
C GLU A 206 2.27 2.31 4.26
N VAL A 207 1.63 1.49 5.09
CA VAL A 207 0.40 1.89 5.79
C VAL A 207 0.67 2.68 7.07
N ALA A 208 1.73 2.39 7.82
CA ALA A 208 2.06 3.15 9.03
C ALA A 208 2.50 4.60 8.74
N ALA A 209 3.13 4.84 7.59
CA ALA A 209 3.48 6.18 7.15
C ALA A 209 2.28 6.98 6.60
N ALA A 210 1.19 6.31 6.23
CA ALA A 210 0.09 6.90 5.49
C ALA A 210 -0.70 7.92 6.32
N LYS A 211 -1.02 9.07 5.72
CA LYS A 211 -2.02 10.01 6.28
C LYS A 211 -3.45 9.50 6.14
N ARG A 212 -3.71 8.73 5.08
CA ARG A 212 -5.01 8.18 4.71
C ARG A 212 -4.79 6.94 3.85
N VAL A 213 -5.54 5.88 4.09
CA VAL A 213 -5.48 4.64 3.32
C VAL A 213 -6.81 4.41 2.60
N VAL A 214 -6.74 3.98 1.34
CA VAL A 214 -7.88 3.46 0.58
C VAL A 214 -7.54 2.05 0.12
N VAL A 215 -8.44 1.10 0.38
CA VAL A 215 -8.30 -0.28 -0.08
C VAL A 215 -9.05 -0.45 -1.38
N ALA A 216 -8.34 -0.83 -2.44
CA ALA A 216 -8.84 -1.06 -3.78
C ALA A 216 -8.71 -2.54 -4.17
N CYS A 217 -9.77 -3.08 -4.77
CA CYS A 217 -9.79 -4.42 -5.34
C CYS A 217 -10.78 -4.44 -6.51
N GLY A 218 -10.28 -4.78 -7.70
CA GLY A 218 -11.12 -4.65 -8.90
C GLY A 218 -11.51 -3.20 -9.17
N SER A 219 -12.77 -2.95 -9.50
CA SER A 219 -13.30 -1.58 -9.65
C SER A 219 -13.83 -0.97 -8.34
N SER A 220 -13.74 -1.69 -7.22
CA SER A 220 -14.28 -1.25 -5.94
C SER A 220 -13.19 -0.67 -5.03
N THR A 221 -13.57 0.35 -4.24
CA THR A 221 -12.71 0.97 -3.24
C THR A 221 -13.46 1.16 -1.93
N VAL A 222 -12.76 1.06 -0.81
CA VAL A 222 -13.29 1.25 0.56
C VAL A 222 -12.27 2.05 1.37
N ASP A 223 -12.72 2.95 2.24
CA ASP A 223 -11.82 3.63 3.20
C ASP A 223 -11.10 2.63 4.11
N GLY A 224 -9.81 2.88 4.42
CA GLY A 224 -9.00 1.97 5.24
C GLY A 224 -9.57 1.73 6.63
N GLY A 225 -10.14 2.75 7.28
CA GLY A 225 -10.75 2.63 8.61
C GLY A 225 -12.06 1.83 8.56
N ASP A 226 -12.89 2.04 7.54
CA ASP A 226 -14.10 1.25 7.31
C ASP A 226 -13.76 -0.22 7.02
N PHE A 227 -12.77 -0.46 6.16
CA PHE A 227 -12.27 -1.80 5.86
C PHE A 227 -11.81 -2.54 7.13
N CYS A 228 -11.11 -1.85 8.04
CA CYS A 228 -10.69 -2.39 9.33
C CYS A 228 -11.88 -2.73 10.24
N ARG A 229 -12.84 -1.82 10.36
CA ARG A 229 -14.04 -2.03 11.20
C ARG A 229 -14.81 -3.26 10.75
N GLU A 230 -15.02 -3.42 9.45
CA GLU A 230 -15.73 -4.58 8.90
C GLU A 230 -14.97 -5.88 9.19
N ILE A 231 -13.65 -5.90 8.97
CA ILE A 231 -12.83 -7.08 9.26
C ILE A 231 -12.85 -7.47 10.74
N LEU A 232 -12.65 -6.49 11.63
CA LEU A 232 -12.65 -6.74 13.08
C LEU A 232 -14.05 -7.15 13.58
N GLY A 233 -15.09 -6.60 12.99
CA GLY A 233 -16.47 -7.05 13.17
C GLY A 233 -16.62 -8.53 12.83
N VAL A 234 -16.24 -8.94 11.61
CA VAL A 234 -16.33 -10.34 11.16
C VAL A 234 -15.52 -11.30 12.06
N ALA A 235 -14.35 -10.87 12.55
CA ALA A 235 -13.49 -11.65 13.45
C ALA A 235 -14.16 -12.05 14.76
N SER A 236 -15.02 -11.18 15.27
CA SER A 236 -15.70 -11.36 16.55
C SER A 236 -16.69 -12.52 16.53
N PHE A 237 -17.06 -13.01 15.33
CA PHE A 237 -18.08 -14.05 15.15
C PHE A 237 -17.57 -15.32 14.47
N SER A 238 -16.30 -15.37 14.05
CA SER A 238 -15.74 -16.54 13.33
C SER A 238 -14.33 -16.92 13.79
N THR A 239 -14.23 -18.05 14.51
CA THR A 239 -12.95 -18.60 14.98
C THR A 239 -11.98 -18.94 13.85
N SER A 240 -12.48 -19.39 12.68
CA SER A 240 -11.62 -19.64 11.50
C SER A 240 -10.97 -18.37 10.98
N PHE A 241 -11.69 -17.24 11.07
CA PHE A 241 -11.21 -15.93 10.65
C PHE A 241 -10.13 -15.37 11.58
N ASN A 242 -10.22 -15.69 12.88
CA ASN A 242 -9.22 -15.31 13.88
C ASN A 242 -7.81 -15.85 13.57
N LYS A 243 -7.68 -17.02 12.93
CA LYS A 243 -6.37 -17.57 12.55
C LYS A 243 -5.69 -16.74 11.46
N ILE A 244 -6.43 -16.44 10.38
CA ILE A 244 -5.93 -15.60 9.28
C ILE A 244 -5.60 -14.21 9.82
N LEU A 245 -6.52 -13.62 10.58
CA LEU A 245 -6.33 -12.27 11.11
C LEU A 245 -5.14 -12.15 12.04
N ARG A 246 -4.90 -13.10 12.94
CA ARG A 246 -3.72 -13.04 13.83
C ARG A 246 -2.42 -12.87 13.05
N LYS A 247 -2.32 -13.45 11.86
CA LYS A 247 -1.12 -13.36 11.02
C LYS A 247 -0.95 -11.96 10.38
N ILE A 248 -2.05 -11.32 10.02
CA ILE A 248 -2.06 -10.07 9.23
C ILE A 248 -2.51 -8.85 10.03
N ARG A 249 -2.80 -9.04 11.33
CA ARG A 249 -3.36 -8.05 12.23
C ARG A 249 -2.57 -6.73 12.24
N PRO A 250 -1.22 -6.73 12.27
CA PRO A 250 -0.46 -5.48 12.18
C PRO A 250 -0.82 -4.64 10.94
N ALA A 251 -0.83 -5.24 9.74
CA ALA A 251 -1.18 -4.50 8.52
C ALA A 251 -2.62 -4.02 8.51
N VAL A 252 -3.57 -4.82 9.02
CA VAL A 252 -4.97 -4.40 9.12
C VAL A 252 -5.08 -3.22 10.09
N GLN A 253 -4.59 -3.34 11.32
CA GLN A 253 -4.73 -2.27 12.32
C GLN A 253 -4.05 -0.97 11.90
N LEU A 254 -2.93 -1.03 11.19
CA LEU A 254 -2.24 0.17 10.69
C LEU A 254 -2.98 0.91 9.57
N MET A 255 -4.00 0.32 8.95
CA MET A 255 -4.89 1.06 8.02
C MET A 255 -5.89 1.95 8.76
N ASP A 256 -6.16 1.67 10.03
CA ASP A 256 -7.03 2.51 10.86
C ASP A 256 -6.22 3.70 11.40
N SER A 257 -6.56 4.91 10.95
CA SER A 257 -5.88 6.14 11.37
C SER A 257 -5.98 6.42 12.88
N SER A 258 -6.91 5.78 13.59
CA SER A 258 -7.01 5.89 15.05
C SER A 258 -6.01 5.00 15.80
N TYR A 259 -5.37 4.04 15.11
CA TYR A 259 -4.43 3.11 15.69
C TYR A 259 -2.99 3.67 15.71
N SER A 260 -2.38 3.69 16.89
CA SER A 260 -1.05 4.27 17.15
C SER A 260 0.03 3.21 17.46
N GLY A 261 -0.09 2.00 16.90
CA GLY A 261 0.73 0.86 17.33
C GLY A 261 2.14 0.77 16.74
N LEU A 262 2.43 1.50 15.67
CA LEU A 262 3.76 1.48 15.03
C LEU A 262 4.14 2.87 14.51
N HIS A 263 5.13 3.50 15.13
CA HIS A 263 5.66 4.79 14.70
C HIS A 263 7.16 4.73 14.38
N ARG A 264 7.64 5.76 13.67
CA ARG A 264 9.05 5.93 13.32
C ARG A 264 9.91 5.95 14.58
N GLY A 265 10.99 5.16 14.60
CA GLY A 265 12.01 5.21 15.64
C GLY A 265 11.61 4.71 17.04
N GLN A 266 10.64 3.80 17.17
CA GLN A 266 10.10 3.38 18.48
C GLN A 266 10.73 2.13 19.09
N LEU A 267 11.06 1.14 18.26
CA LEU A 267 11.47 -0.19 18.75
C LEU A 267 12.89 -0.53 18.31
N PRO A 268 13.67 -1.30 19.07
CA PRO A 268 14.95 -1.81 18.59
C PRO A 268 14.78 -2.62 17.30
N LEU A 269 15.73 -2.50 16.37
CA LEU A 269 15.68 -3.20 15.09
C LEU A 269 15.56 -4.72 15.25
N LEU A 270 16.25 -5.29 16.24
CA LEU A 270 16.21 -6.73 16.49
C LEU A 270 14.82 -7.20 16.91
N GLU A 271 14.14 -6.45 17.78
CA GLU A 271 12.77 -6.76 18.22
C GLU A 271 11.79 -6.69 17.04
N LEU A 272 11.94 -5.71 16.15
CA LEU A 272 11.15 -5.60 14.93
C LEU A 272 11.38 -6.81 14.01
N ILE A 273 12.64 -7.21 13.80
CA ILE A 273 12.98 -8.38 12.97
C ILE A 273 12.38 -9.65 13.56
N GLU A 274 12.47 -9.85 14.87
CA GLU A 274 11.88 -11.01 15.55
C GLU A 274 10.35 -11.03 15.44
N THR A 275 9.72 -9.88 15.66
CA THR A 275 8.25 -9.70 15.59
C THR A 275 7.72 -9.97 14.20
N TYR A 276 8.39 -9.46 13.16
CA TYR A 276 7.95 -9.53 11.77
C TYR A 276 8.69 -10.59 10.93
N ARG A 277 9.40 -11.53 11.58
CA ARG A 277 10.19 -12.58 10.92
C ARG A 277 9.40 -13.47 9.96
N SER A 278 8.09 -13.64 10.19
CA SER A 278 7.21 -14.50 9.40
C SER A 278 6.55 -13.79 8.21
N TRP A 279 6.77 -12.48 8.05
CA TRP A 279 6.27 -11.69 6.93
C TRP A 279 7.07 -12.01 5.65
N ASP A 280 6.52 -11.84 4.47
CA ASP A 280 7.21 -12.20 3.23
C ASP A 280 8.07 -11.04 2.73
N ALA A 281 9.24 -11.37 2.18
CA ALA A 281 10.14 -10.46 1.51
C ALA A 281 10.70 -11.16 0.26
N THR A 282 10.78 -10.45 -0.88
CA THR A 282 11.33 -11.02 -2.12
C THR A 282 12.84 -11.18 -2.01
N LYS A 283 13.52 -10.13 -1.52
CA LYS A 283 14.95 -10.18 -1.17
C LYS A 283 15.09 -10.33 0.33
N ALA A 284 16.01 -11.17 0.79
CA ALA A 284 16.23 -11.38 2.22
C ALA A 284 16.57 -10.08 2.97
N VAL A 285 17.34 -9.18 2.35
CA VAL A 285 17.72 -7.87 2.94
C VAL A 285 16.53 -6.96 3.22
N ASP A 286 15.42 -7.11 2.49
CA ASP A 286 14.22 -6.30 2.70
C ASP A 286 13.57 -6.57 4.06
N LYS A 287 13.87 -7.70 4.70
CA LYS A 287 13.49 -7.98 6.11
C LYS A 287 14.06 -6.99 7.10
N VAL A 288 15.17 -6.36 6.74
CA VAL A 288 15.85 -5.36 7.54
C VAL A 288 15.44 -3.98 7.05
N TYR A 289 15.61 -3.71 5.76
CA TYR A 289 15.38 -2.37 5.18
C TYR A 289 13.95 -1.84 5.38
N SER A 290 12.95 -2.70 5.31
CA SER A 290 11.54 -2.32 5.56
C SER A 290 11.24 -1.95 7.01
N LEU A 291 12.09 -2.34 7.94
CA LEU A 291 11.89 -2.13 9.37
C LEU A 291 12.74 -0.98 9.92
N LEU A 292 13.76 -0.53 9.19
CA LEU A 292 14.66 0.56 9.63
C LEU A 292 13.92 1.85 9.98
N ALA A 293 12.88 2.22 9.23
CA ALA A 293 12.13 3.43 9.53
C ALA A 293 11.50 3.37 10.94
N PHE A 294 11.09 2.18 11.40
CA PHE A 294 10.52 1.98 12.73
C PHE A 294 11.57 1.84 13.82
N SER A 295 12.82 1.59 13.47
CA SER A 295 13.83 1.25 14.45
C SER A 295 14.41 2.48 15.15
N SER A 296 14.49 2.41 16.49
CA SER A 296 15.06 3.46 17.33
C SER A 296 16.59 3.58 17.18
N ASP A 297 17.23 2.49 16.78
CA ASP A 297 18.68 2.31 16.69
C ASP A 297 19.19 2.20 15.23
N GLY A 298 18.43 1.55 14.34
CA GLY A 298 18.90 1.24 12.99
C GLY A 298 19.01 2.42 12.03
N ASN A 299 18.25 3.51 12.23
CA ASN A 299 18.38 4.71 11.39
C ASN A 299 19.70 5.47 11.63
N ALA A 300 20.31 5.31 12.81
CA ALA A 300 21.55 5.99 13.18
C ALA A 300 22.81 5.23 12.73
N VAL A 301 22.66 4.03 12.15
CA VAL A 301 23.77 3.16 11.72
C VAL A 301 23.90 3.24 10.20
N PRO A 302 24.91 3.97 9.66
CA PRO A 302 25.12 4.10 8.22
C PRO A 302 25.30 2.74 7.51
N GLU A 303 25.87 1.76 8.20
CA GLU A 303 26.15 0.43 7.68
C GLU A 303 24.88 -0.41 7.47
N LEU A 304 23.78 -0.07 8.12
CA LEU A 304 22.49 -0.77 7.94
C LEU A 304 21.63 -0.15 6.85
N GLN A 305 22.03 1.00 6.28
CA GLN A 305 21.24 1.69 5.27
C GLN A 305 21.08 0.87 3.99
N PRO A 306 19.99 1.06 3.22
CA PRO A 306 19.72 0.30 2.01
C PRO A 306 20.87 0.40 0.99
N ASP A 307 21.50 -0.74 0.73
CA ASP A 307 22.53 -0.93 -0.29
C ASP A 307 22.39 -2.33 -0.89
N TYR A 308 21.72 -2.38 -2.04
CA TYR A 308 21.46 -3.63 -2.75
C TYR A 308 22.68 -4.19 -3.50
N SER A 309 23.84 -3.52 -3.45
CA SER A 309 25.10 -4.07 -3.95
C SER A 309 25.73 -5.06 -2.95
N LEU A 310 25.35 -4.99 -1.68
CA LEU A 310 25.93 -5.81 -0.63
C LEU A 310 25.34 -7.22 -0.59
N PRO A 311 26.18 -8.26 -0.42
CA PRO A 311 25.69 -9.60 -0.14
C PRO A 311 24.91 -9.66 1.18
N PRO A 312 23.81 -10.46 1.26
CA PRO A 312 22.99 -10.53 2.48
C PRO A 312 23.74 -10.93 3.75
N HIS A 313 24.80 -11.75 3.65
CA HIS A 313 25.59 -12.18 4.81
C HIS A 313 26.40 -11.04 5.43
N ILE A 314 26.79 -10.03 4.64
CA ILE A 314 27.49 -8.85 5.15
C ILE A 314 26.54 -7.98 5.97
N LEU A 315 25.30 -7.79 5.51
CA LEU A 315 24.28 -7.09 6.28
C LEU A 315 23.96 -7.83 7.59
N ALA A 316 23.87 -9.16 7.56
CA ALA A 316 23.65 -9.95 8.76
C ALA A 316 24.77 -9.79 9.80
N GLN A 317 26.04 -9.73 9.38
CA GLN A 317 27.16 -9.47 10.29
C GLN A 317 27.07 -8.10 10.96
N ARG A 318 26.64 -7.07 10.22
CA ARG A 318 26.48 -5.71 10.73
C ARG A 318 25.36 -5.57 11.76
N ILE A 319 24.39 -6.48 11.78
CA ILE A 319 23.29 -6.47 12.77
C ILE A 319 23.74 -7.02 14.12
N ILE A 320 24.79 -7.85 14.14
CA ILE A 320 25.27 -8.56 15.35
C ILE A 320 26.37 -7.77 16.08
N GLN A 321 26.97 -6.77 15.42
CA GLN A 321 28.00 -5.89 15.97
C GLN A 321 27.38 -4.75 16.76
#